data_AF-A0A2R4BIY5-F1
#
_entry.id   AF-A0A2R4BIY5-F1
#
_cell.length_a   1.000
_cell.length_b   1.000
_cell.length_c   1.000
_cell.angle_alpha   90.00
_cell.angle_beta   90.00
_cell.angle_gamma   90.00
#
_symmetry.space_group_name_H-M   'P 1'
#
loop_
_entity.id
_entity.type
_entity.pdbx_description
1 polymer ?
#
loop_
_entity_poly.entity_id
_entity_poly.type
_entity_poly.pdbx_seq_one_letter_code
_entity_poly.pdbx_strand_id
1 'polypeptide(L)'
;MTDRLEEALNHHRQALSLRHERQKILAANIANADTPGFKARDIDFRAEFASALGRRGERLELAATAPGHLARRGAPAAVSEVLYRVPDQPSLDGNTVDIDRERSAFVDNSVRYQAALTLLNQRIQGLKGAMAPE
;
A
#
# COMPACT_ATOMS: atom_id res chain seq x y z
N MET A 1 14.20 -24.03 -5.85
CA MET A 1 12.84 -23.97 -6.46
C MET A 1 11.90 -23.06 -5.68
N THR A 2 11.98 -23.06 -4.35
CA THR A 2 11.24 -22.15 -3.45
C THR A 2 11.41 -20.68 -3.80
N ASP A 3 12.62 -20.23 -4.10
CA ASP A 3 12.91 -18.81 -4.34
C ASP A 3 12.21 -18.26 -5.59
N ARG A 4 12.09 -19.08 -6.64
CA ARG A 4 11.37 -18.70 -7.87
C ARG A 4 9.86 -18.63 -7.67
N LEU A 5 9.32 -19.47 -6.78
CA LEU A 5 7.91 -19.43 -6.40
C LEU A 5 7.62 -18.16 -5.59
N GLU A 6 8.50 -17.86 -4.63
CA GLU A 6 8.40 -16.67 -3.81
C GLU A 6 8.44 -15.40 -4.66
N GLU A 7 9.36 -15.32 -5.62
CA GLU A 7 9.46 -14.18 -6.53
C GLU A 7 8.22 -14.03 -7.43
N ALA A 8 7.68 -15.13 -7.94
CA ALA A 8 6.46 -15.12 -8.76
C ALA A 8 5.21 -14.62 -8.00
N LEU A 9 5.15 -14.86 -6.69
CA LEU A 9 4.03 -14.44 -5.83
C LEU A 9 4.26 -13.08 -5.16
N ASN A 10 5.51 -12.63 -5.05
CA ASN A 10 5.89 -11.43 -4.30
C ASN A 10 5.14 -10.18 -4.76
N HIS A 11 5.00 -9.98 -6.08
CA HIS A 11 4.28 -8.85 -6.66
C HIS A 11 2.81 -8.78 -6.23
N HIS A 12 2.12 -9.93 -6.26
CA HIS A 12 0.72 -10.03 -5.88
C HIS A 12 0.54 -9.82 -4.37
N ARG A 13 1.45 -10.40 -3.56
CA ARG A 13 1.47 -10.21 -2.11
C ARG A 13 1.65 -8.74 -1.73
N GLN A 14 2.60 -8.05 -2.34
CA GLN A 14 2.83 -6.62 -2.10
C GLN A 14 1.62 -5.77 -2.51
N ALA A 15 1.04 -6.03 -3.68
CA ALA A 15 -0.15 -5.32 -4.15
C ALA A 15 -1.34 -5.51 -3.19
N LEU A 16 -1.58 -6.74 -2.73
CA LEU A 16 -2.64 -7.05 -1.76
C LEU A 16 -2.41 -6.37 -0.43
N SER A 17 -1.19 -6.44 0.10
CA SER A 17 -0.83 -5.78 1.36
C SER A 17 -1.05 -4.27 1.30
N LEU A 18 -0.65 -3.63 0.19
CA LEU A 18 -0.82 -2.20 0.02
C LEU A 18 -2.30 -1.79 -0.12
N ARG A 19 -3.09 -2.59 -0.84
CA ARG A 19 -4.56 -2.39 -0.93
C ARG A 19 -5.24 -2.55 0.42
N HIS A 20 -4.80 -3.52 1.22
CA HIS A 20 -5.31 -3.73 2.56
C HIS A 20 -5.00 -2.55 3.48
N GLU A 21 -3.78 -2.00 3.42
CA GLU A 21 -3.45 -0.79 4.19
C GLU A 21 -4.27 0.43 3.72
N ARG A 22 -4.43 0.61 2.42
CA ARG A 22 -5.32 1.66 1.91
C ARG A 22 -6.76 1.50 2.41
N GLN A 23 -7.27 0.27 2.46
CA GLN A 23 -8.61 -0.02 2.97
C GLN A 23 -8.78 0.44 4.42
N LYS A 24 -7.78 0.20 5.28
CA LYS A 24 -7.79 0.65 6.66
C LYS A 24 -7.79 2.18 6.76
N ILE A 25 -7.00 2.85 5.93
CA ILE A 25 -6.94 4.32 5.91
C ILE A 25 -8.30 4.91 5.49
N LEU A 26 -8.89 4.40 4.41
CA LEU A 26 -10.22 4.83 3.96
C LEU A 26 -11.30 4.56 5.03
N ALA A 27 -11.26 3.39 5.67
CA ALA A 27 -12.17 3.07 6.77
C ALA A 27 -12.01 4.03 7.96
N ALA A 28 -10.76 4.39 8.30
CA ALA A 28 -10.47 5.35 9.35
C ALA A 28 -10.96 6.76 8.99
N ASN A 29 -10.80 7.21 7.74
CA ASN A 29 -11.35 8.49 7.29
C ASN A 29 -12.88 8.51 7.39
N ILE A 30 -13.56 7.46 6.91
CA ILE A 30 -15.02 7.32 6.98
C ILE A 30 -15.51 7.35 8.44
N ALA A 31 -14.84 6.63 9.34
CA ALA A 31 -15.19 6.59 10.76
C ALA A 31 -15.04 7.95 11.46
N ASN A 32 -14.13 8.80 10.99
CA ASN A 32 -13.89 10.13 11.53
C ASN A 32 -14.50 11.26 10.67
N ALA A 33 -15.43 10.93 9.76
CA ALA A 33 -16.08 11.91 8.89
C ALA A 33 -16.90 12.96 9.66
N ASP A 34 -17.36 12.64 10.86
CA ASP A 34 -18.11 13.56 11.73
C ASP A 34 -17.25 14.06 12.91
N THR A 35 -15.92 13.93 12.83
CA THR A 35 -14.99 14.39 13.87
C THR A 35 -14.42 15.77 13.52
N PRO A 36 -14.73 16.83 14.30
CA PRO A 36 -14.22 18.18 14.04
C PRO A 36 -12.69 18.22 13.98
N GLY A 37 -12.15 18.97 13.03
CA GLY A 37 -10.70 19.13 12.84
C GLY A 37 -9.94 17.92 12.27
N PHE A 38 -10.62 16.81 11.92
CA PHE A 38 -9.96 15.63 11.38
C PHE A 38 -9.31 15.88 10.00
N LYS A 39 -8.14 15.29 9.79
CA LYS A 39 -7.36 15.43 8.55
C LYS A 39 -7.35 14.12 7.76
N ALA A 40 -7.99 14.14 6.59
CA ALA A 40 -8.07 12.98 5.72
C ALA A 40 -6.68 12.58 5.20
N ARG A 41 -6.46 11.27 5.15
CA ARG A 41 -5.18 10.66 4.84
C ARG A 41 -5.33 9.67 3.69
N ASP A 42 -4.30 9.52 2.85
CA ASP A 42 -4.27 8.49 1.81
C ASP A 42 -2.82 8.11 1.48
N ILE A 43 -2.67 7.05 0.68
CA ILE A 43 -1.39 6.59 0.14
C ILE A 43 -1.42 6.65 -1.39
N ASP A 44 -0.31 7.09 -2.00
CA ASP A 44 -0.14 6.95 -3.45
C ASP A 44 0.24 5.50 -3.76
N PHE A 45 -0.78 4.70 -4.09
CA PHE A 45 -0.60 3.29 -4.41
C PHE A 45 0.49 3.04 -5.47
N ARG A 46 0.60 3.88 -6.49
CA ARG A 46 1.56 3.67 -7.59
C ARG A 46 2.97 3.92 -7.10
N ALA A 47 3.18 4.99 -6.35
CA ALA A 47 4.45 5.34 -5.72
C ALA A 47 4.91 4.24 -4.75
N GLU A 48 4.01 3.80 -3.87
CA GLU A 48 4.28 2.79 -2.84
C GLU A 48 4.52 1.41 -3.43
N PHE A 49 3.75 1.01 -4.44
CA PHE A 49 3.95 -0.27 -5.13
C PHE A 49 5.27 -0.30 -5.92
N ALA A 50 5.64 0.81 -6.56
CA ALA A 50 6.95 0.93 -7.21
C ALA A 50 8.11 0.86 -6.20
N SER A 51 7.93 1.46 -5.02
CA SER A 51 8.88 1.38 -3.90
C SER A 51 9.03 -0.05 -3.37
N ALA A 52 7.91 -0.73 -3.11
CA ALA A 52 7.87 -2.10 -2.60
C ALA A 52 8.55 -3.11 -3.54
N LEU A 53 8.45 -2.87 -4.86
CA LEU A 53 9.13 -3.67 -5.89
C LEU A 53 10.62 -3.31 -6.09
N GLY A 54 11.17 -2.38 -5.31
CA GLY A 54 12.56 -1.93 -5.46
C GLY A 54 12.83 -1.14 -6.75
N ARG A 55 11.79 -0.71 -7.47
CA ARG A 55 11.92 0.07 -8.72
C ARG A 55 12.11 1.56 -8.47
N ARG A 56 11.92 2.02 -7.24
CA ARG A 56 12.13 3.41 -6.84
C ARG A 56 13.57 3.61 -6.37
N GLY A 57 14.50 3.53 -7.31
CA GLY A 57 15.92 3.79 -7.11
C GLY A 57 16.59 2.78 -6.19
N GLU A 58 17.81 2.41 -6.53
CA GLU A 58 18.74 1.85 -5.57
C GLU A 58 18.64 2.68 -4.29
N ARG A 59 18.34 2.00 -3.19
CA ARG A 59 18.17 2.60 -1.88
C ARG A 59 19.46 3.38 -1.61
N LEU A 60 19.46 4.71 -1.78
CA LEU A 60 20.65 5.54 -1.64
C LEU A 60 21.28 5.24 -0.28
N GLU A 61 22.37 4.48 -0.31
CA GLU A 61 23.09 4.14 0.89
C GLU A 61 23.83 5.40 1.34
N LEU A 62 23.65 5.74 2.62
CA LEU A 62 24.41 6.84 3.19
C LEU A 62 25.87 6.41 3.29
N ALA A 63 26.76 7.15 2.63
CA ALA A 63 28.19 6.92 2.78
C ALA A 63 28.62 7.26 4.21
N ALA A 64 29.06 6.26 4.97
CA ALA A 64 29.68 6.46 6.28
C ALA A 64 31.13 6.90 6.06
N THR A 65 31.38 8.21 6.11
CA THR A 65 32.71 8.78 5.82
C THR A 65 33.67 8.73 7.02
N ALA A 66 33.19 8.43 8.23
CA ALA A 66 34.03 8.30 9.42
C ALA A 66 33.51 7.22 10.39
N PRO A 67 34.42 6.59 11.18
CA PRO A 67 34.02 5.67 12.25
C PRO A 67 33.22 6.43 13.32
N GLY A 68 31.94 6.07 13.47
CA GLY A 68 30.98 6.72 14.36
C GLY A 68 29.81 7.40 13.67
N HIS A 69 29.79 7.47 12.32
CA HIS A 69 28.63 7.95 11.59
C HIS A 69 27.42 7.02 11.75
N LEU A 70 26.23 7.62 11.86
CA LEU A 70 24.97 6.89 11.95
C LEU A 70 24.71 6.16 10.62
N ALA A 71 24.96 4.85 10.60
CA ALA A 71 24.46 4.01 9.53
C ALA A 71 22.91 4.01 9.58
N ARG A 72 22.25 4.24 8.45
CA ARG A 72 20.79 4.02 8.36
C ARG A 72 20.54 2.53 8.54
N ARG A 73 20.28 2.10 9.78
CA ARG A 73 19.77 0.76 10.08
C ARG A 73 18.48 0.62 9.30
N GLY A 74 18.45 -0.32 8.37
CA GLY A 74 17.34 -0.51 7.43
C GLY A 74 16.01 -0.50 8.17
N ALA A 75 15.32 0.63 8.12
CA ALA A 75 13.95 0.69 8.57
C ALA A 75 13.18 -0.30 7.70
N PRO A 76 12.27 -1.11 8.26
CA PRO A 76 11.36 -1.91 7.45
C PRO A 76 10.72 -0.98 6.42
N ALA A 77 10.39 -1.51 5.25
CA ALA A 77 9.66 -0.79 4.21
C ALA A 77 8.25 -0.45 4.74
N ALA A 78 8.19 0.52 5.64
CA ALA A 78 6.98 1.17 6.05
C ALA A 78 6.46 1.86 4.79
N VAL A 79 5.18 1.67 4.53
CA VAL A 79 4.43 2.44 3.53
C VAL A 79 4.84 3.89 3.71
N SER A 80 5.45 4.46 2.67
CA SER A 80 6.01 5.80 2.76
C SER A 80 4.90 6.78 3.12
N GLU A 81 5.30 7.75 3.93
CA GLU A 81 4.48 8.65 4.75
C GLU A 81 3.04 8.80 4.25
N VAL A 82 2.08 8.34 5.04
CA VAL A 82 0.66 8.57 4.76
C VAL A 82 0.44 10.09 4.64
N LEU A 83 0.25 10.56 3.41
CA LEU A 83 0.14 11.97 3.07
C LEU A 83 -1.22 12.50 3.50
N TYR A 84 -1.23 13.74 4.00
CA TYR A 84 -2.47 14.48 4.15
C TYR A 84 -2.99 14.86 2.77
N ARG A 85 -4.28 14.64 2.54
CA ARG A 85 -4.91 15.01 1.28
C ARG A 85 -5.18 16.52 1.26
N VAL A 86 -5.05 17.13 0.09
CA VAL A 86 -5.53 18.51 -0.14
C VAL A 86 -7.06 18.47 -0.20
N PRO A 87 -7.78 19.18 0.70
CA PRO A 87 -9.24 19.18 0.70
C PRO A 87 -9.79 19.95 -0.49
N ASP A 88 -10.73 19.36 -1.23
CA ASP A 88 -11.47 20.04 -2.31
C ASP A 88 -12.58 20.94 -1.73
N GLN A 89 -13.19 20.53 -0.61
CA GLN A 89 -14.15 21.30 0.18
C GLN A 89 -13.80 21.18 1.67
N PRO A 90 -13.11 22.17 2.27
CA PRO A 90 -12.90 22.20 3.70
C PRO A 90 -14.24 22.51 4.40
N SER A 91 -14.60 21.67 5.37
CA SER A 91 -15.76 21.92 6.22
C SER A 91 -15.52 23.12 7.15
N LEU A 92 -16.61 23.76 7.58
CA LEU A 92 -16.60 24.90 8.52
C LEU A 92 -15.94 24.57 9.86
N ASP A 93 -15.96 23.30 10.25
CA ASP A 93 -15.36 22.76 11.48
C ASP A 93 -13.87 22.35 11.31
N GLY A 94 -13.27 22.62 10.15
CA GLY A 94 -11.89 22.27 9.84
C GLY A 94 -11.66 20.80 9.52
N ASN A 95 -12.71 19.99 9.43
CA ASN A 95 -12.62 18.64 8.88
C ASN A 95 -12.36 18.70 7.35
N THR A 96 -11.55 17.78 6.87
CA THR A 96 -11.14 17.67 5.45
C THR A 96 -11.63 16.38 4.79
N VAL A 97 -12.39 15.57 5.52
CA VAL A 97 -12.99 14.34 5.02
C VAL A 97 -14.23 14.66 4.19
N ASP A 98 -14.27 14.12 2.98
CA ASP A 98 -15.46 14.11 2.12
C ASP A 98 -16.03 12.69 2.10
N ILE A 99 -17.18 12.50 2.75
CA ILE A 99 -17.77 11.17 2.95
C ILE A 99 -18.12 10.45 1.64
N ASP A 100 -18.61 11.19 0.63
CA ASP A 100 -19.03 10.59 -0.63
C ASP A 100 -17.81 10.13 -1.44
N ARG A 101 -16.76 10.94 -1.42
CA ARG A 101 -15.48 10.57 -2.02
C ARG A 101 -14.82 9.40 -1.30
N GLU A 102 -14.80 9.39 0.03
CA GLU A 102 -14.20 8.29 0.79
C GLU A 102 -14.95 6.97 0.60
N ARG A 103 -16.29 7.01 0.52
CA ARG A 103 -17.11 5.83 0.19
C ARG A 103 -16.83 5.32 -1.22
N SER A 104 -16.75 6.21 -2.21
CA SER A 104 -16.41 5.84 -3.59
C SER A 104 -15.02 5.18 -3.66
N ALA A 105 -14.03 5.79 -3.02
CA ALA A 105 -12.66 5.25 -2.96
C ALA A 105 -12.60 3.89 -2.23
N PHE A 106 -13.37 3.71 -1.16
CA PHE A 106 -13.46 2.44 -0.43
C PHE A 106 -14.03 1.33 -1.30
N VAL A 107 -15.09 1.62 -2.06
CA VAL A 107 -15.68 0.66 -3.00
C VAL A 107 -14.68 0.31 -4.12
N ASP A 108 -14.04 1.30 -4.75
CA ASP A 108 -13.02 1.05 -5.78
C ASP A 108 -11.88 0.18 -5.25
N ASN A 109 -11.35 0.48 -4.05
CA ASN A 109 -10.29 -0.31 -3.46
C ASN A 109 -10.75 -1.74 -3.12
N SER A 110 -11.99 -1.91 -2.66
CA SER A 110 -12.59 -3.23 -2.36
C SER A 110 -12.70 -4.10 -3.61
N VAL A 111 -13.20 -3.55 -4.71
CA VAL A 111 -13.30 -4.25 -6.00
C VAL A 111 -11.91 -4.66 -6.49
N ARG A 112 -10.93 -3.76 -6.42
CA ARG A 112 -9.56 -4.08 -6.84
C ARG A 112 -8.87 -5.09 -5.93
N TYR A 113 -9.16 -5.08 -4.62
CA TYR A 113 -8.65 -6.07 -3.68
C TYR A 113 -9.21 -7.46 -3.99
N GLN A 114 -10.52 -7.56 -4.22
CA GLN A 114 -11.16 -8.81 -4.65
C GLN A 114 -10.58 -9.32 -5.97
N ALA A 115 -10.40 -8.45 -6.96
CA ALA A 115 -9.78 -8.83 -8.24
C ALA A 115 -8.34 -9.35 -8.05
N ALA A 116 -7.55 -8.69 -7.19
CA ALA A 116 -6.19 -9.14 -6.87
C ALA A 116 -6.16 -10.51 -6.19
N LEU A 117 -7.13 -10.81 -5.30
CA LEU A 117 -7.27 -12.14 -4.70
C LEU A 117 -7.62 -13.20 -5.73
N THR A 118 -8.55 -12.90 -6.64
CA THR A 118 -8.93 -13.83 -7.72
C THR A 118 -7.74 -14.16 -8.61
N LEU A 119 -6.96 -13.15 -9.02
CA LEU A 119 -5.75 -13.34 -9.82
C LEU A 119 -4.69 -14.16 -9.06
N LEU A 120 -4.48 -13.89 -7.77
CA LEU A 120 -3.56 -14.66 -6.94
C LEU A 120 -3.98 -16.14 -6.86
N ASN A 121 -5.27 -16.40 -6.64
CA ASN A 121 -5.81 -17.76 -6.60
C ASN A 121 -5.60 -18.50 -7.93
N GLN A 122 -5.89 -17.85 -9.06
CA GLN A 122 -5.65 -18.42 -10.39
C GLN A 122 -4.17 -18.73 -10.61
N ARG A 123 -3.26 -17.85 -10.16
CA ARG A 123 -1.82 -18.08 -10.27
C ARG A 123 -1.35 -19.27 -9.44
N ILE A 124 -1.85 -19.39 -8.20
CA ILE A 124 -1.53 -20.53 -7.33
C ILE A 124 -2.06 -21.84 -7.92
N GLN A 125 -3.28 -21.85 -8.45
CA GLN A 125 -3.84 -23.03 -9.12
C GLN A 125 -3.02 -23.43 -10.35
N GLY A 126 -2.61 -22.47 -11.18
CA GLY A 126 -1.75 -22.73 -12.33
C GLY A 126 -0.39 -23.32 -11.95
N LEU A 127 0.24 -22.78 -10.90
CA LEU A 127 1.50 -23.31 -10.37
C LEU A 127 1.33 -24.72 -9.79
N LYS A 128 0.25 -24.97 -9.04
CA LYS A 128 -0.09 -26.30 -8.51
C LYS A 128 -0.28 -27.32 -9.63
N GLY A 129 -0.99 -26.95 -10.70
CA GLY A 129 -1.20 -27.80 -11.86
C GLY A 129 0.12 -28.14 -12.59
N ALA A 130 1.01 -27.16 -12.74
CA ALA A 130 2.30 -27.37 -13.40
C ALA A 130 3.32 -28.19 -12.57
N MET A 131 3.09 -28.37 -11.26
CA MET A 131 3.95 -29.13 -10.36
C MET A 131 3.41 -30.54 -10.05
N ALA A 132 2.19 -30.85 -10.47
CA ALA A 132 1.65 -32.20 -10.30
C ALA A 132 2.37 -33.16 -11.29
N PRO A 133 2.89 -34.30 -10.84
CA PRO A 133 3.35 -35.35 -11.76
C PRO A 133 2.14 -35.90 -12.53
N GLU A 134 2.34 -36.29 -13.78
CA GLU A 134 1.33 -37.03 -14.57
C GLU A 134 0.90 -38.33 -13.88
#